data_AF-A0A8H7ICQ0-F1
#
_entry.id   AF-A0A8H7ICQ0-F1
#
_cell.length_a   1.000
_cell.length_b   1.000
_cell.length_c   1.000
_cell.angle_alpha   90.00
_cell.angle_beta   90.00
_cell.angle_gamma   90.00
#
_symmetry.space_group_name_H-M   'P 1'
#
loop_
_entity.id
_entity.type
_entity.pdbx_description
1 polymer ?
#
loop_
_entity_poly.entity_id
_entity_poly.type
_entity_poly.pdbx_seq_one_letter_code
_entity_poly.pdbx_strand_id
1 'polypeptide(L)'
;MLEVRQLIPLRTVSRQRHPLELEEKKASACVQAGGVFVDGEFEQYLTRILNRIDIDEEERGDYIRQRNKVESFFEKCVTQTIESVRQQMSELDCKHILVVGGFGESLYLRKELTDAFGNSGCTVNIANDSTAKAVADGAVIWCGKLSVVSRATRMPFGVEINDPYNAREPNHAGRPVHRHDAGYDYVTGKWSQIVGRGVVMNADGAMRESYWRSYKTPTPAWPTSRSPCLPTLLMERRTPGCAILKICEVEADLSGMRQALKRKTGRDGEYYYLDFTMALQFGGTEIQAFVEWEQDGETRTGPASILPSALTSAQL
;
A
#
# COMPACT_ATOMS: atom_id res chain seq x y z
N MET A 1 -36.38 -0.45 -21.37
CA MET A 1 -35.44 0.69 -21.53
C MET A 1 -34.53 0.65 -20.31
N LEU A 2 -33.39 -0.05 -20.40
CA LEU A 2 -32.43 -0.25 -19.31
C LEU A 2 -31.52 0.99 -19.23
N GLU A 3 -31.67 1.80 -18.19
CA GLU A 3 -30.77 2.92 -17.90
C GLU A 3 -29.68 2.41 -16.94
N VAL A 4 -28.57 1.92 -17.50
CA VAL A 4 -27.37 1.57 -16.73
C VAL A 4 -26.68 2.88 -16.33
N ARG A 5 -26.99 3.39 -15.14
CA ARG A 5 -26.24 4.50 -14.54
C ARG A 5 -24.99 3.93 -13.85
N GLN A 6 -23.89 3.86 -14.60
CA GLN A 6 -22.55 3.76 -14.00
C GLN A 6 -22.32 4.99 -13.12
N LEU A 7 -22.43 4.83 -11.80
CA LEU A 7 -21.96 5.83 -10.84
C LEU A 7 -20.43 5.77 -10.79
N ILE A 8 -19.79 6.62 -11.58
CA ILE A 8 -18.35 6.87 -11.51
C ILE A 8 -18.07 7.51 -10.14
N PRO A 9 -17.24 6.91 -9.26
CA PRO A 9 -16.91 7.52 -7.98
C PRO A 9 -16.11 8.81 -8.21
N LEU A 10 -16.71 9.96 -7.87
CA LEU A 10 -16.03 11.25 -7.84
C LEU A 10 -14.99 11.24 -6.72
N ARG A 11 -13.71 11.26 -7.08
CA ARG A 11 -12.59 11.48 -6.16
C ARG A 11 -12.31 12.98 -6.10
N THR A 12 -12.43 13.59 -4.94
CA THR A 12 -11.96 14.96 -4.71
C THR A 12 -10.55 14.90 -4.12
N VAL A 13 -9.57 15.37 -4.88
CA VAL A 13 -8.19 15.54 -4.40
C VAL A 13 -8.12 16.81 -3.57
N SER A 14 -8.08 16.69 -2.23
CA SER A 14 -7.79 17.83 -1.37
C SER A 14 -6.30 18.16 -1.49
N ARG A 15 -5.98 19.18 -2.28
CA ARG A 15 -4.69 19.90 -2.40
C ARG A 15 -3.53 19.24 -1.64
N GLN A 16 -2.88 18.26 -2.27
CA GLN A 16 -1.54 17.83 -1.90
C GLN A 16 -0.62 19.07 -1.93
N ARG A 17 0.22 19.27 -0.91
CA ARG A 17 1.41 20.10 -1.08
C ARG A 17 2.19 19.46 -2.23
N HIS A 18 2.31 20.22 -3.32
CA HIS A 18 2.44 19.79 -4.72
C HIS A 18 2.98 18.36 -4.95
N PRO A 19 2.19 17.45 -5.55
CA PRO A 19 2.79 16.29 -6.20
C PRO A 19 3.71 16.82 -7.31
N LEU A 20 4.90 16.25 -7.41
CA LEU A 20 5.79 16.48 -8.55
C LEU A 20 5.08 15.89 -9.77
N GLU A 21 4.41 16.73 -10.57
CA GLU A 21 3.78 16.31 -11.80
C GLU A 21 4.85 16.24 -12.89
N LEU A 22 5.16 15.01 -13.30
CA LEU A 22 6.11 14.74 -14.37
C LEU A 22 5.32 14.36 -15.62
N GLU A 23 5.53 15.12 -16.69
CA GLU A 23 5.01 14.81 -18.01
C GLU A 23 6.19 14.52 -18.93
N GLU A 24 6.20 13.34 -19.54
CA GLU A 24 7.18 13.00 -20.56
C GLU A 24 6.82 13.75 -21.84
N LYS A 25 7.61 14.78 -22.18
CA LYS A 25 7.40 15.60 -23.40
C LYS A 25 7.92 14.93 -24.66
N LYS A 26 8.87 14.00 -24.53
CA LYS A 26 9.47 13.24 -25.63
C LYS A 26 9.88 11.86 -25.14
N ALA A 27 9.72 10.87 -26.02
CA ALA A 27 10.15 9.51 -25.76
C ALA A 27 11.68 9.44 -25.52
N SER A 28 12.09 8.59 -24.58
CA SER A 28 13.51 8.33 -24.30
C SER A 28 14.27 7.89 -25.56
N ALA A 29 15.41 8.53 -25.83
CA ALA A 29 16.37 8.03 -26.82
C ALA A 29 17.16 6.86 -26.21
N CYS A 30 17.13 5.70 -26.85
CA CYS A 30 17.99 4.58 -26.51
C CYS A 30 19.27 4.68 -27.35
N VAL A 31 20.35 5.15 -26.73
CA VAL A 31 21.67 5.19 -27.34
C VAL A 31 22.53 4.08 -26.75
N GLN A 32 23.27 3.38 -27.61
CA GLN A 32 24.29 2.43 -27.18
C GLN A 32 25.53 3.19 -26.66
N ALA A 33 25.38 3.81 -25.48
CA ALA A 33 26.44 4.53 -24.79
C ALA A 33 26.40 4.20 -23.29
N GLY A 34 27.57 4.01 -22.68
CA GLY A 34 27.67 3.64 -21.27
C GLY A 34 28.98 2.92 -20.94
N GLY A 35 29.18 2.60 -19.66
CA GLY A 35 30.42 1.97 -19.17
C GLY A 35 30.82 0.72 -19.94
N VAL A 36 29.86 -0.16 -20.25
CA VAL A 36 30.10 -1.41 -21.01
C VAL A 36 30.75 -1.15 -22.37
N PHE A 37 30.40 -0.06 -23.05
CA PHE A 37 30.99 0.28 -24.35
C PHE A 37 32.39 0.87 -24.20
N VAL A 38 32.64 1.62 -23.13
CA VAL A 38 33.99 2.12 -22.79
C VAL A 38 34.91 0.95 -22.44
N ASP A 39 34.42 0.01 -21.63
CA ASP A 39 35.15 -1.20 -21.26
C ASP A 39 35.50 -2.02 -22.52
N GLY A 40 34.55 -2.17 -23.45
CA GLY A 40 34.80 -2.85 -24.73
C GLY A 40 35.87 -2.17 -25.60
N GLU A 41 35.89 -0.83 -25.69
CA GLU A 41 36.94 -0.11 -26.42
C GLU A 41 38.31 -0.26 -25.74
N PHE A 42 38.33 -0.22 -24.40
CA PHE A 42 39.54 -0.46 -23.62
C PHE A 42 40.07 -1.89 -23.78
N GLU A 43 39.20 -2.90 -23.74
CA GLU A 43 39.55 -4.31 -23.96
C GLU A 43 40.14 -4.54 -25.35
N GLN A 44 39.55 -3.93 -26.39
CA GLN A 44 40.10 -4.00 -27.75
C GLN A 44 41.48 -3.36 -27.84
N TYR A 45 41.68 -2.23 -27.17
CA TYR A 45 42.98 -1.57 -27.10
C TYR A 45 44.02 -2.44 -26.39
N LEU A 46 43.69 -2.98 -25.22
CA LEU A 46 44.55 -3.91 -24.48
C LEU A 46 44.91 -5.13 -25.31
N THR A 47 43.92 -5.74 -25.98
CA THR A 47 44.15 -6.92 -26.84
C THR A 47 45.13 -6.61 -27.96
N ARG A 48 45.06 -5.43 -28.59
CA ARG A 48 46.01 -5.02 -29.64
C ARG A 48 47.43 -4.85 -29.11
N ILE A 49 47.58 -4.35 -27.88
CA ILE A 49 48.90 -4.18 -27.23
C ILE A 49 49.46 -5.55 -26.87
N LEU A 50 48.68 -6.38 -26.16
CA LEU A 50 49.14 -7.68 -25.67
C LEU A 50 49.44 -8.69 -26.79
N ASN A 51 48.83 -8.53 -27.96
CA ASN A 51 49.14 -9.36 -29.13
C ASN A 51 50.42 -8.93 -29.89
N ARG A 52 51.08 -7.82 -29.50
CA ARG A 52 52.40 -7.47 -30.01
C ARG A 52 53.44 -8.16 -29.15
N ILE A 53 54.20 -9.06 -29.78
CA ILE A 53 55.05 -10.06 -29.12
C ILE A 53 56.31 -9.45 -28.47
N ASP A 54 56.62 -8.17 -28.69
CA ASP A 54 57.91 -7.58 -28.31
C ASP A 54 57.79 -6.09 -27.91
N ILE A 55 56.88 -5.76 -26.99
CA ILE A 55 56.79 -4.41 -26.40
C ILE A 55 57.68 -4.37 -25.16
N ASP A 56 58.68 -3.47 -25.16
CA ASP A 56 59.56 -3.29 -24.01
C ASP A 56 58.86 -2.57 -22.83
N GLU A 57 59.49 -2.59 -21.65
CA GLU A 57 58.96 -2.01 -20.41
C GLU A 57 58.71 -0.49 -20.49
N GLU A 58 59.50 0.25 -21.28
CA GLU A 58 59.41 1.70 -21.45
C GLU A 58 58.22 2.05 -22.34
N GLU A 59 58.10 1.36 -23.49
CA GLU A 59 56.98 1.51 -24.41
C GLU A 59 55.66 1.10 -23.72
N ARG A 60 55.67 0.05 -22.90
CA ARG A 60 54.52 -0.36 -22.07
C ARG A 60 54.13 0.71 -21.03
N GLY A 61 55.11 1.37 -20.42
CA GLY A 61 54.91 2.46 -19.46
C GLY A 61 54.25 3.68 -20.09
N ASP A 62 54.65 4.03 -21.31
CA ASP A 62 54.05 5.11 -22.09
C ASP A 62 52.61 4.81 -22.51
N TYR A 63 52.31 3.56 -22.91
CA TYR A 63 50.94 3.16 -23.25
C TYR A 63 49.96 3.24 -22.06
N ILE A 64 50.43 3.02 -20.83
CA ILE A 64 49.62 3.10 -19.60
C ILE A 64 49.44 4.56 -19.14
N ARG A 65 50.41 5.44 -19.39
CA ARG A 65 50.42 6.82 -18.87
C ARG A 65 49.77 7.87 -19.77
N GLN A 66 49.42 7.54 -21.00
CA GLN A 66 48.77 8.50 -21.91
C GLN A 66 47.33 8.78 -21.47
N ARG A 67 47.14 9.82 -20.64
CA ARG A 67 45.83 10.35 -20.24
C ARG A 67 44.92 10.64 -21.45
N ASN A 68 45.47 11.23 -22.51
CA ASN A 68 44.75 11.50 -23.75
C ASN A 68 44.20 10.22 -24.40
N LYS A 69 44.86 9.08 -24.18
CA LYS A 69 44.42 7.79 -24.70
C LYS A 69 43.23 7.24 -23.93
N VAL A 70 43.23 7.40 -22.61
CA VAL A 70 42.09 7.02 -21.76
C VAL A 70 40.85 7.81 -22.16
N GLU A 71 40.97 9.13 -22.35
CA GLU A 71 39.86 10.00 -22.78
C GLU A 71 39.26 9.54 -24.12
N SER A 72 40.08 9.06 -25.07
CA SER A 72 39.61 8.56 -26.37
C SER A 72 38.66 7.36 -26.30
N PHE A 73 38.72 6.54 -25.23
CA PHE A 73 37.78 5.42 -25.05
C PHE A 73 36.38 5.90 -24.64
N PHE A 74 36.30 7.06 -23.99
CA PHE A 74 35.04 7.68 -23.60
C PHE A 74 34.45 8.56 -24.70
N GLU A 75 35.30 9.12 -25.57
CA GLU A 75 34.93 10.13 -26.57
C GLU A 75 33.70 9.76 -27.39
N LYS A 76 33.66 8.54 -27.95
CA LYS A 76 32.51 8.07 -28.75
C LYS A 76 31.22 8.02 -27.93
N CYS A 77 31.28 7.44 -26.73
CA CYS A 77 30.12 7.32 -25.83
C CYS A 77 29.62 8.70 -25.38
N VAL A 78 30.54 9.59 -25.00
CA VAL A 78 30.22 10.95 -24.54
C VAL A 78 29.63 11.78 -25.67
N THR A 79 30.24 11.74 -26.86
CA THR A 79 29.74 12.48 -28.04
C THR A 79 28.34 12.06 -28.41
N GLN A 80 28.07 10.75 -28.48
CA GLN A 80 26.73 10.23 -28.75
C GLN A 80 25.72 10.62 -27.67
N THR A 81 26.15 10.64 -26.40
CA THR A 81 25.31 11.06 -25.28
C THR A 81 24.93 12.54 -25.40
N ILE A 82 25.91 13.43 -25.65
CA ILE A 82 25.68 14.87 -25.81
C ILE A 82 24.75 15.14 -26.99
N GLU A 83 24.98 14.48 -28.11
CA GLU A 83 24.14 14.65 -29.31
C GLU A 83 22.70 14.19 -29.06
N SER A 84 22.53 13.06 -28.40
CA SER A 84 21.21 12.59 -27.98
C SER A 84 20.50 13.56 -27.04
N VAL A 85 21.23 14.14 -26.07
CA VAL A 85 20.67 15.12 -25.14
C VAL A 85 20.26 16.39 -25.89
N ARG A 86 21.07 16.88 -26.83
CA ARG A 86 20.72 18.03 -27.69
C ARG A 86 19.44 17.79 -28.48
N GLN A 87 19.31 16.63 -29.11
CA GLN A 87 18.10 16.26 -29.87
C GLN A 87 16.85 16.20 -28.98
N GLN A 88 16.99 15.64 -27.77
CA GLN A 88 15.91 15.61 -26.78
C GLN A 88 15.53 17.02 -26.31
N MET A 89 16.50 17.89 -26.07
CA MET A 89 16.27 19.28 -25.66
C MET A 89 15.77 20.20 -26.77
N SER A 90 15.92 19.83 -28.05
CA SER A 90 15.44 20.63 -29.18
C SER A 90 13.96 21.00 -28.99
N GLU A 91 13.59 22.27 -29.16
CA GLU A 91 12.22 22.78 -28.98
C GLU A 91 11.67 22.75 -27.54
N LEU A 92 12.50 22.45 -26.52
CA LEU A 92 12.11 22.43 -25.11
C LEU A 92 12.98 23.38 -24.26
N ASP A 93 12.36 24.12 -23.35
CA ASP A 93 13.05 24.93 -22.34
C ASP A 93 13.51 24.05 -21.15
N CYS A 94 14.67 23.39 -21.31
CA CYS A 94 15.20 22.47 -20.31
C CYS A 94 16.13 23.18 -19.31
N LYS A 95 15.70 23.25 -18.06
CA LYS A 95 16.42 23.95 -16.97
C LYS A 95 17.36 23.05 -16.17
N HIS A 96 17.11 21.74 -16.18
CA HIS A 96 17.84 20.78 -15.36
C HIS A 96 18.13 19.50 -16.13
N ILE A 97 19.38 19.06 -16.11
CA ILE A 97 19.78 17.72 -16.56
C ILE A 97 20.09 16.90 -15.31
N LEU A 98 19.41 15.78 -15.13
CA LEU A 98 19.65 14.86 -14.02
C LEU A 98 20.50 13.69 -14.52
N VAL A 99 21.71 13.53 -14.00
CA VAL A 99 22.61 12.44 -14.39
C VAL A 99 22.44 11.27 -13.41
N VAL A 100 22.00 10.11 -13.92
CA VAL A 100 21.75 8.89 -13.14
C VAL A 100 22.50 7.69 -13.70
N GLY A 101 22.64 6.62 -12.90
CA GLY A 101 23.34 5.39 -13.29
C GLY A 101 24.86 5.45 -13.05
N GLY A 102 25.52 4.29 -13.07
CA GLY A 102 26.94 4.15 -12.71
C GLY A 102 27.90 4.91 -13.63
N PHE A 103 27.61 4.98 -14.93
CA PHE A 103 28.42 5.77 -15.86
C PHE A 103 28.35 7.28 -15.58
N GLY A 104 27.25 7.72 -14.95
CA GLY A 104 27.07 9.07 -14.43
C GLY A 104 28.07 9.46 -13.35
N GLU A 105 28.85 8.52 -12.78
CA GLU A 105 29.96 8.79 -11.85
C GLU A 105 31.26 9.21 -12.55
N SER A 106 31.35 9.04 -13.88
CA SER A 106 32.53 9.47 -14.64
C SER A 106 32.71 11.00 -14.57
N LEU A 107 33.82 11.44 -13.98
CA LEU A 107 34.18 12.86 -13.92
C LEU A 107 34.36 13.47 -15.32
N TYR A 108 34.85 12.68 -16.28
CA TYR A 108 35.00 13.11 -17.66
C TYR A 108 33.64 13.39 -18.29
N LEU A 109 32.68 12.45 -18.17
CA LEU A 109 31.31 12.66 -18.67
C LEU A 109 30.65 13.88 -18.03
N ARG A 110 30.78 14.03 -16.71
CA ARG A 110 30.20 15.17 -15.97
C ARG A 110 30.75 16.51 -16.45
N LYS A 111 32.06 16.58 -16.67
CA LYS A 111 32.71 17.78 -17.20
C LYS A 111 32.18 18.11 -18.60
N GLU A 112 32.19 17.14 -19.51
CA GLU A 112 31.75 17.35 -20.90
C GLU A 112 30.27 17.74 -21.00
N LEU A 113 29.39 17.17 -20.16
CA LEU A 113 27.98 17.60 -20.07
C LEU A 113 27.86 19.03 -19.52
N THR A 114 28.65 19.38 -18.50
CA THR A 114 28.62 20.72 -17.91
C THR A 114 29.14 21.77 -18.90
N ASP A 115 30.21 21.47 -19.63
CA ASP A 115 30.76 22.35 -20.66
C ASP A 115 29.78 22.52 -21.83
N ALA A 116 29.09 21.45 -22.22
CA ALA A 116 28.12 21.47 -23.32
C ALA A 116 26.81 22.22 -22.99
N PHE A 117 26.33 22.18 -21.74
CA PHE A 117 24.98 22.66 -21.39
C PHE A 117 24.95 23.71 -20.26
N GLY A 118 26.04 23.93 -19.53
CA GLY A 118 26.06 24.87 -18.40
C GLY A 118 25.85 26.33 -18.81
N ASN A 119 26.32 26.70 -20.01
CA ASN A 119 26.22 28.08 -20.51
C ASN A 119 24.84 28.43 -21.09
N SER A 120 23.93 27.46 -21.26
CA SER A 120 22.58 27.69 -21.79
C SER A 120 21.51 27.92 -20.71
N GLY A 121 21.92 28.21 -19.47
CA GLY A 121 21.00 28.35 -18.32
C GLY A 121 20.47 27.01 -17.80
N CYS A 122 21.01 25.89 -18.30
CA CYS A 122 20.69 24.55 -17.84
C CYS A 122 21.67 24.13 -16.74
N THR A 123 21.13 23.66 -15.61
CA THR A 123 21.95 23.13 -14.50
C THR A 123 22.08 21.62 -14.63
N VAL A 124 23.32 21.14 -14.80
CA VAL A 124 23.62 19.71 -14.70
C VAL A 124 23.66 19.32 -13.22
N ASN A 125 22.63 18.62 -12.77
CA ASN A 125 22.52 18.14 -11.41
C ASN A 125 23.00 16.69 -11.33
N ILE A 126 23.94 16.49 -10.43
CA ILE A 126 24.46 15.18 -10.06
C ILE A 126 23.91 14.91 -8.67
N ALA A 127 23.30 13.74 -8.45
CA ALA A 127 22.84 13.38 -7.12
C ALA A 127 24.02 13.39 -6.13
N ASN A 128 23.80 13.90 -4.91
CA ASN A 128 24.84 14.00 -3.89
C ASN A 128 25.30 12.62 -3.37
N ASP A 129 24.44 11.60 -3.53
CA ASP A 129 24.71 10.19 -3.24
C ASP A 129 24.99 9.40 -4.53
N SER A 130 25.39 8.14 -4.41
CA SER A 130 25.65 7.25 -5.54
C SER A 130 24.53 7.31 -6.60
N THR A 131 24.84 7.83 -7.79
CA THR A 131 23.89 7.96 -8.91
C THR A 131 23.38 6.60 -9.39
N ALA A 132 24.06 5.51 -9.01
CA ALA A 132 23.68 4.14 -9.30
C ALA A 132 22.34 3.73 -8.67
N LYS A 133 21.91 4.36 -7.56
CA LYS A 133 20.69 3.98 -6.83
C LYS A 133 19.51 4.94 -7.00
N ALA A 134 19.72 6.07 -7.67
CA ALA A 134 18.72 7.13 -7.83
C ALA A 134 17.37 6.63 -8.39
N VAL A 135 17.41 5.67 -9.33
CA VAL A 135 16.20 5.06 -9.91
C VAL A 135 15.42 4.24 -8.86
N ALA A 136 16.12 3.44 -8.06
CA ALA A 136 15.51 2.62 -7.02
C ALA A 136 14.94 3.50 -5.89
N ASP A 137 15.69 4.50 -5.45
CA ASP A 137 15.24 5.46 -4.43
C ASP A 137 14.00 6.23 -4.92
N GLY A 138 14.01 6.68 -6.18
CA GLY A 138 12.86 7.31 -6.83
C GLY A 138 11.63 6.41 -6.86
N ALA A 139 11.80 5.13 -7.19
CA ALA A 139 10.71 4.16 -7.22
C ALA A 139 10.09 3.94 -5.82
N VAL A 140 10.92 3.83 -4.78
CA VAL A 140 10.44 3.69 -3.39
C VAL A 140 9.68 4.94 -2.94
N ILE A 141 10.22 6.14 -3.22
CA ILE A 141 9.56 7.41 -2.91
C ILE A 141 8.23 7.54 -3.67
N TRP A 142 8.20 7.16 -4.94
CA TRP A 142 7.01 7.19 -5.79
C TRP A 142 5.92 6.26 -5.26
N CYS A 143 6.27 5.00 -4.97
CA CYS A 143 5.37 4.03 -4.35
C CYS A 143 4.85 4.52 -2.99
N GLY A 144 5.72 5.12 -2.17
CA GLY A 144 5.33 5.71 -0.89
C GLY A 144 4.33 6.85 -1.05
N LYS A 145 4.56 7.77 -1.99
CA LYS A 145 3.72 8.97 -2.22
C LYS A 145 2.39 8.69 -2.95
N LEU A 146 2.26 7.58 -3.66
CA LEU A 146 1.02 7.14 -4.31
C LEU A 146 0.09 6.33 -3.39
N SER A 147 0.45 6.15 -2.12
CA SER A 147 -0.43 5.51 -1.14
C SER A 147 -1.73 6.29 -1.01
N VAL A 148 -2.87 5.61 -1.10
CA VAL A 148 -4.18 6.20 -0.82
C VAL A 148 -4.18 6.69 0.63
N VAL A 149 -3.91 7.97 0.84
CA VAL A 149 -3.74 8.51 2.19
C VAL A 149 -5.02 8.37 3.00
N SER A 150 -6.19 8.46 2.35
CA SER A 150 -7.49 8.24 2.98
C SER A 150 -8.56 7.75 2.00
N ARG A 151 -9.56 7.04 2.52
CA ARG A 151 -10.78 6.63 1.79
C ARG A 151 -12.02 7.05 2.56
N ALA A 152 -13.05 7.46 1.82
CA ALA A 152 -14.38 7.67 2.38
C ALA A 152 -15.21 6.38 2.27
N THR A 153 -15.89 5.99 3.34
CA THR A 153 -16.85 4.88 3.30
C THR A 153 -18.00 5.22 2.36
N ARG A 154 -18.33 4.32 1.43
CA ARG A 154 -19.45 4.53 0.50
C ARG A 154 -20.81 4.35 1.17
N MET A 155 -20.84 3.62 2.28
CA MET A 155 -22.01 3.09 2.94
C MET A 155 -21.67 2.69 4.39
N PRO A 156 -22.64 2.54 5.32
CA PRO A 156 -22.35 2.41 6.76
C PRO A 156 -22.11 0.95 7.20
N PHE A 157 -20.94 0.61 7.72
CA PHE A 157 -20.62 -0.78 8.13
C PHE A 157 -20.94 -1.03 9.60
N GLY A 158 -21.46 -2.22 9.92
CA GLY A 158 -21.84 -2.61 11.28
C GLY A 158 -22.18 -4.10 11.40
N VAL A 159 -22.26 -4.61 12.62
CA VAL A 159 -22.59 -6.02 12.92
C VAL A 159 -24.00 -6.21 13.44
N GLU A 160 -24.54 -7.40 13.25
CA GLU A 160 -25.69 -7.89 13.97
C GLU A 160 -25.28 -8.33 15.38
N ILE A 161 -26.07 -7.88 16.36
CA ILE A 161 -25.90 -8.12 17.78
C ILE A 161 -27.19 -8.66 18.38
N ASN A 162 -27.05 -9.18 19.60
CA ASN A 162 -28.16 -9.51 20.47
C ASN A 162 -28.65 -8.25 21.18
N ASP A 163 -29.97 -8.04 21.23
CA ASP A 163 -30.60 -6.96 21.99
C ASP A 163 -31.35 -7.52 23.20
N PRO A 164 -31.20 -6.95 24.41
CA PRO A 164 -32.01 -7.34 25.55
C PRO A 164 -33.50 -7.31 25.22
N TYR A 165 -34.19 -8.41 25.52
CA TYR A 165 -35.61 -8.56 25.21
C TYR A 165 -36.41 -7.53 26.00
N ASN A 166 -37.32 -6.88 25.29
CA ASN A 166 -38.22 -5.89 25.84
C ASN A 166 -39.60 -6.10 25.21
N ALA A 167 -40.55 -6.61 25.98
CA ALA A 167 -41.90 -6.89 25.51
C ALA A 167 -42.67 -5.63 25.05
N ARG A 168 -42.20 -4.43 25.44
CA ARG A 168 -42.79 -3.16 25.02
C ARG A 168 -42.22 -2.64 23.71
N GLU A 169 -41.13 -3.24 23.21
CA GLU A 169 -40.53 -2.88 21.93
C GLU A 169 -41.26 -3.62 20.80
N PRO A 170 -41.95 -2.92 19.87
CA PRO A 170 -42.69 -3.56 18.79
C PRO A 170 -41.80 -4.45 17.92
N ASN A 171 -40.52 -4.07 17.74
CA ASN A 171 -39.55 -4.84 16.97
C ASN A 171 -39.11 -6.16 17.63
N HIS A 172 -39.52 -6.42 18.88
CA HIS A 172 -39.25 -7.66 19.62
C HIS A 172 -40.47 -8.59 19.67
N ALA A 173 -41.68 -8.06 19.44
CA ALA A 173 -42.91 -8.82 19.53
C ALA A 173 -42.93 -9.96 18.49
N GLY A 174 -43.25 -11.18 18.94
CA GLY A 174 -43.33 -12.37 18.08
C GLY A 174 -42.00 -12.94 17.61
N ARG A 175 -40.86 -12.38 18.02
CA ARG A 175 -39.54 -12.92 17.68
C ARG A 175 -39.12 -14.02 18.66
N PRO A 176 -38.30 -14.99 18.23
CA PRO A 176 -37.68 -15.96 19.12
C PRO A 176 -36.88 -15.25 20.22
N VAL A 177 -37.21 -15.57 21.46
CA VAL A 177 -36.49 -15.07 22.64
C VAL A 177 -35.51 -16.15 23.09
N HIS A 178 -34.25 -15.75 23.25
CA HIS A 178 -33.17 -16.61 23.71
C HIS A 178 -32.70 -16.17 25.09
N ARG A 179 -32.25 -17.13 25.88
CA ARG A 179 -31.75 -16.86 27.23
C ARG A 179 -30.22 -16.76 27.22
N HIS A 180 -29.72 -15.64 27.71
CA HIS A 180 -28.30 -15.30 27.79
C HIS A 180 -27.60 -16.07 28.91
N ASP A 181 -26.27 -16.21 28.84
CA ASP A 181 -25.52 -16.92 29.89
C ASP A 181 -25.62 -16.24 31.26
N ALA A 182 -25.75 -14.91 31.26
CA ALA A 182 -25.99 -14.12 32.46
C ALA A 182 -27.44 -14.18 32.98
N GLY A 183 -28.35 -14.92 32.32
CA GLY A 183 -29.74 -15.08 32.73
C GLY A 183 -30.67 -13.92 32.37
N TYR A 184 -30.35 -13.19 31.29
CA TYR A 184 -31.23 -12.19 30.69
C TYR A 184 -31.78 -12.70 29.37
N ASP A 185 -32.99 -12.31 29.02
CA ASP A 185 -33.59 -12.70 27.76
C ASP A 185 -33.18 -11.70 26.68
N TYR A 186 -32.97 -12.17 25.45
CA TYR A 186 -32.56 -11.35 24.31
C TYR A 186 -33.19 -11.83 23.01
N VAL A 187 -33.19 -10.94 22.02
CA VAL A 187 -33.52 -11.26 20.62
C VAL A 187 -32.29 -11.01 19.75
N THR A 188 -32.09 -11.85 18.74
CA THR A 188 -30.98 -11.73 17.77
C THR A 188 -31.47 -11.00 16.52
N GLY A 189 -30.64 -10.13 15.93
CA GLY A 189 -31.01 -9.40 14.71
C GLY A 189 -31.01 -7.88 14.84
N LYS A 190 -30.44 -7.31 15.89
CA LYS A 190 -30.26 -5.85 15.99
C LYS A 190 -28.98 -5.44 15.29
N TRP A 191 -29.00 -4.34 14.57
CA TRP A 191 -27.82 -3.81 13.91
C TRP A 191 -27.09 -2.78 14.78
N SER A 192 -25.77 -2.95 14.90
CA SER A 192 -24.85 -2.04 15.57
C SER A 192 -23.85 -1.48 14.57
N GLN A 193 -23.87 -0.16 14.35
CA GLN A 193 -22.96 0.52 13.43
C GLN A 193 -21.55 0.62 14.00
N ILE A 194 -20.53 0.36 13.19
CA ILE A 194 -19.12 0.61 13.51
C ILE A 194 -18.62 1.86 12.79
N VAL A 195 -19.02 2.04 11.53
CA VAL A 195 -18.64 3.22 10.74
C VAL A 195 -19.82 3.70 9.89
N GLY A 196 -20.04 5.02 9.89
CA GLY A 196 -21.11 5.65 9.11
C GLY A 196 -20.78 5.75 7.63
N ARG A 197 -21.73 6.25 6.83
CA ARG A 197 -21.52 6.60 5.42
C ARG A 197 -20.76 7.93 5.31
N GLY A 198 -19.80 8.00 4.38
CA GLY A 198 -19.05 9.22 4.08
C GLY A 198 -17.95 9.54 5.09
N VAL A 199 -17.63 8.61 5.99
CA VAL A 199 -16.54 8.77 6.95
C VAL A 199 -15.22 8.63 6.20
N VAL A 200 -14.41 9.68 6.22
CA VAL A 200 -13.05 9.69 5.65
C VAL A 200 -12.09 9.12 6.68
N MET A 201 -11.29 8.15 6.29
CA MET A 201 -10.33 7.49 7.16
C MET A 201 -9.00 7.31 6.47
N ASN A 202 -7.90 7.50 7.21
CA ASN A 202 -6.56 7.32 6.69
C ASN A 202 -6.25 5.86 6.36
N ALA A 203 -5.21 5.62 5.55
CA ALA A 203 -4.84 4.26 5.15
C ALA A 203 -4.51 3.33 6.32
N ASP A 204 -3.85 3.88 7.34
CA ASP A 204 -3.47 3.23 8.59
C ASP A 204 -4.54 3.32 9.69
N GLY A 205 -5.59 4.12 9.46
CA GLY A 205 -6.69 4.29 10.41
C GLY A 205 -7.61 3.07 10.47
N ALA A 206 -8.24 2.87 11.62
CA ALA A 206 -9.29 1.87 11.79
C ALA A 206 -10.43 2.44 12.64
N MET A 207 -11.66 2.08 12.30
CA MET A 207 -12.85 2.47 13.05
C MET A 207 -13.25 1.36 14.00
N ARG A 208 -13.56 1.72 15.25
CA ARG A 208 -13.65 0.81 16.38
C ARG A 208 -15.02 0.87 16.99
N GLU A 209 -15.54 -0.30 17.34
CA GLU A 209 -16.71 -0.41 18.20
C GLU A 209 -16.52 -1.60 19.14
N SER A 210 -16.91 -1.42 20.41
CA SER A 210 -16.72 -2.43 21.44
C SER A 210 -17.91 -3.38 21.53
N TYR A 211 -17.59 -4.66 21.60
CA TYR A 211 -18.53 -5.76 21.70
C TYR A 211 -18.10 -6.69 22.82
N TRP A 212 -18.97 -7.64 23.09
CA TRP A 212 -18.69 -8.62 24.11
C TRP A 212 -19.39 -9.95 23.80
N ARG A 213 -18.85 -11.03 24.38
CA ARG A 213 -19.45 -12.36 24.36
C ARG A 213 -19.50 -12.93 25.77
N SER A 214 -20.46 -13.81 26.00
CA SER A 214 -20.55 -14.58 27.23
C SER A 214 -20.40 -16.07 26.97
N TYR A 215 -20.04 -16.79 28.03
CA TYR A 215 -19.94 -18.24 28.06
C TYR A 215 -20.38 -18.79 29.41
N LYS A 216 -20.96 -20.00 29.42
CA LYS A 216 -21.24 -20.75 30.68
C LYS A 216 -19.99 -21.35 31.33
N THR A 217 -18.95 -21.59 30.56
CA THR A 217 -17.73 -22.28 31.00
C THR A 217 -16.50 -21.37 30.88
N PRO A 218 -15.50 -21.49 31.77
CA PRO A 218 -14.23 -20.78 31.64
C PRO A 218 -13.40 -21.26 30.44
N THR A 219 -13.71 -22.45 29.92
CA THR A 219 -13.00 -23.10 28.82
C THR A 219 -13.98 -23.41 27.68
N PRO A 220 -14.50 -22.38 26.99
CA PRO A 220 -15.37 -22.62 25.84
C PRO A 220 -14.66 -23.45 24.78
N ALA A 221 -15.35 -24.46 24.25
CA ALA A 221 -14.85 -25.25 23.15
C ALA A 221 -14.76 -24.35 21.90
N TRP A 222 -13.56 -23.93 21.55
CA TRP A 222 -13.24 -23.27 20.30
C TRP A 222 -12.67 -24.32 19.35
N PRO A 223 -13.48 -24.98 18.51
CA PRO A 223 -12.94 -25.93 17.56
C PRO A 223 -12.02 -25.19 16.58
N THR A 224 -10.88 -25.81 16.28
CA THR A 224 -9.75 -25.31 15.47
C THR A 224 -10.07 -25.06 13.98
N SER A 225 -11.32 -24.73 13.64
CA SER A 225 -11.70 -24.14 12.37
C SER A 225 -13.12 -23.60 12.49
N ARG A 226 -13.29 -22.28 12.36
CA ARG A 226 -14.57 -21.57 12.20
C ARG A 226 -15.51 -21.58 13.40
N SER A 227 -15.60 -20.43 14.06
CA SER A 227 -16.92 -19.81 14.26
C SER A 227 -16.82 -18.34 14.68
N PRO A 228 -17.40 -17.47 13.87
CA PRO A 228 -17.89 -16.19 14.29
C PRO A 228 -19.27 -16.01 13.66
N CYS A 229 -20.33 -16.45 14.32
CA CYS A 229 -21.64 -15.89 13.95
C CYS A 229 -21.63 -14.42 14.41
N LEU A 230 -21.07 -13.55 13.57
CA LEU A 230 -21.36 -12.13 13.46
C LEU A 230 -22.03 -11.99 12.09
N PRO A 231 -23.37 -11.94 12.01
CA PRO A 231 -24.03 -11.53 10.78
C PRO A 231 -23.68 -10.05 10.57
N THR A 232 -22.70 -9.72 9.73
CA THR A 232 -22.34 -8.32 9.48
C THR A 232 -23.16 -7.77 8.33
N LEU A 233 -23.77 -6.64 8.60
CA LEU A 233 -24.95 -6.11 7.95
C LEU A 233 -24.63 -4.72 7.46
N LEU A 234 -24.96 -4.44 6.20
CA LEU A 234 -24.82 -3.10 5.70
C LEU A 234 -26.05 -2.70 4.89
N MET A 235 -26.78 -1.71 5.40
CA MET A 235 -27.97 -1.18 4.73
C MET A 235 -27.70 0.15 4.03
N GLU A 236 -28.16 0.21 2.79
CA GLU A 236 -28.38 1.44 2.05
C GLU A 236 -29.80 1.97 2.38
N ARG A 237 -29.88 3.13 3.05
CA ARG A 237 -31.13 3.83 3.38
C ARG A 237 -31.79 4.40 2.11
N ARG A 238 -32.57 3.62 1.36
CA ARG A 238 -33.41 4.21 0.29
C ARG A 238 -34.87 3.76 0.19
N THR A 239 -35.38 2.82 0.99
CA THR A 239 -36.82 2.46 0.96
C THR A 239 -37.34 1.94 2.31
N PRO A 240 -38.57 2.29 2.75
CA PRO A 240 -39.16 1.71 3.96
C PRO A 240 -39.45 0.22 3.71
N GLY A 241 -38.89 -0.67 4.52
CA GLY A 241 -38.95 -2.13 4.34
C GLY A 241 -37.63 -2.79 3.96
N CYS A 242 -36.49 -2.20 4.35
CA CYS A 242 -35.16 -2.67 3.97
C CYS A 242 -34.88 -4.12 4.39
N ALA A 243 -34.45 -4.94 3.43
CA ALA A 243 -33.80 -6.22 3.67
C ALA A 243 -32.32 -6.00 3.98
N ILE A 244 -31.84 -6.81 4.92
CA ILE A 244 -30.48 -6.83 5.41
C ILE A 244 -29.57 -7.47 4.35
N LEU A 245 -28.62 -6.71 3.76
CA LEU A 245 -27.64 -7.27 2.81
C LEU A 245 -26.37 -7.72 3.54
N LYS A 246 -26.10 -9.03 3.51
CA LYS A 246 -24.84 -9.63 4.00
C LYS A 246 -23.77 -9.50 2.91
N ILE A 247 -22.72 -8.71 3.18
CA ILE A 247 -21.62 -8.44 2.23
C ILE A 247 -20.42 -9.39 2.46
N CYS A 248 -20.18 -9.75 3.72
CA CYS A 248 -19.06 -10.62 4.11
C CYS A 248 -19.30 -11.19 5.51
N GLU A 249 -18.51 -12.20 5.87
CA GLU A 249 -18.46 -12.77 7.21
C GLU A 249 -17.07 -12.51 7.80
N VAL A 250 -17.01 -12.02 9.05
CA VAL A 250 -15.73 -11.68 9.69
C VAL A 250 -15.38 -12.77 10.68
N GLU A 251 -14.27 -13.47 10.44
CA GLU A 251 -13.76 -14.53 11.29
C GLU A 251 -12.55 -14.15 12.12
N ALA A 252 -12.76 -13.93 13.42
CA ALA A 252 -11.72 -13.66 14.39
C ALA A 252 -11.34 -14.92 15.16
N ASP A 253 -10.04 -15.19 15.27
CA ASP A 253 -9.54 -16.19 16.20
C ASP A 253 -9.53 -15.62 17.62
N LEU A 254 -10.36 -16.18 18.49
CA LEU A 254 -10.48 -15.78 19.89
C LEU A 254 -9.58 -16.62 20.81
N SER A 255 -8.81 -17.58 20.27
CA SER A 255 -7.97 -18.51 21.03
C SER A 255 -6.99 -17.81 21.99
N GLY A 256 -6.39 -16.71 21.53
CA GLY A 256 -5.49 -15.87 22.31
C GLY A 256 -6.16 -15.10 23.46
N MET A 257 -7.49 -15.02 23.49
CA MET A 257 -8.25 -14.23 24.49
C MET A 257 -8.73 -15.06 25.69
N ARG A 258 -8.36 -16.34 25.78
CA ARG A 258 -8.73 -17.25 26.88
C ARG A 258 -8.47 -16.65 28.27
N GLN A 259 -7.32 -15.97 28.39
CA GLN A 259 -6.88 -15.35 29.65
C GLN A 259 -7.58 -14.01 29.92
N ALA A 260 -8.25 -13.42 28.93
CA ALA A 260 -9.03 -12.20 29.07
C ALA A 260 -10.48 -12.45 29.52
N LEU A 261 -10.90 -13.71 29.67
CA LEU A 261 -12.22 -14.07 30.19
C LEU A 261 -12.38 -13.64 31.65
N LYS A 262 -13.36 -12.78 31.91
CA LYS A 262 -13.71 -12.29 33.24
C LYS A 262 -14.85 -13.13 33.81
N ARG A 263 -14.67 -13.71 34.99
CA ARG A 263 -15.77 -14.37 35.73
C ARG A 263 -16.72 -13.30 36.28
N LYS A 264 -18.01 -13.48 36.07
CA LYS A 264 -19.09 -12.62 36.58
C LYS A 264 -20.23 -13.49 37.13
N THR A 265 -21.09 -12.88 37.95
CA THR A 265 -22.28 -13.54 38.49
C THR A 265 -23.51 -12.88 37.87
N GLY A 266 -24.29 -13.67 37.14
CA GLY A 266 -25.55 -13.27 36.53
C GLY A 266 -26.74 -13.76 37.36
N ARG A 267 -27.95 -13.62 36.79
CA ARG A 267 -29.20 -14.07 37.41
C ARG A 267 -29.28 -15.59 37.56
N ASP A 268 -28.67 -16.31 36.62
CA ASP A 268 -28.69 -17.78 36.56
C ASP A 268 -27.40 -18.41 37.14
N GLY A 269 -26.63 -17.64 37.91
CA GLY A 269 -25.37 -18.08 38.49
C GLY A 269 -24.14 -17.54 37.77
N GLU A 270 -23.01 -18.22 37.93
CA GLU A 270 -21.74 -17.79 37.37
C GLU A 270 -21.73 -17.90 35.84
N TYR A 271 -21.09 -16.92 35.20
CA TYR A 271 -20.82 -16.91 33.77
C TYR A 271 -19.49 -16.23 33.50
N TYR A 272 -19.00 -16.38 32.28
CA TYR A 272 -17.74 -15.81 31.83
C TYR A 272 -18.01 -14.81 30.71
N TYR A 273 -17.24 -13.73 30.70
CA TYR A 273 -17.48 -12.57 29.88
C TYR A 273 -16.19 -12.14 29.19
N LEU A 274 -16.24 -11.93 27.89
CA LEU A 274 -15.13 -11.49 27.07
C LEU A 274 -15.48 -10.16 26.41
N ASP A 275 -14.72 -9.12 26.74
CA ASP A 275 -14.75 -7.81 26.07
C ASP A 275 -13.76 -7.82 24.91
N PHE A 276 -14.17 -7.27 23.76
CA PHE A 276 -13.27 -7.03 22.65
C PHE A 276 -13.77 -5.86 21.80
N THR A 277 -12.85 -5.16 21.18
CA THR A 277 -13.13 -4.11 20.20
C THR A 277 -12.92 -4.67 18.81
N MET A 278 -13.92 -4.51 17.95
CA MET A 278 -13.77 -4.85 16.55
C MET A 278 -13.36 -3.60 15.78
N ALA A 279 -12.31 -3.74 14.97
CA ALA A 279 -11.73 -2.68 14.19
C ALA A 279 -11.87 -2.96 12.69
N LEU A 280 -12.33 -1.96 11.92
CA LEU A 280 -12.44 -2.01 10.46
C LEU A 280 -11.51 -0.99 9.81
N GLN A 281 -10.66 -1.46 8.89
CA GLN A 281 -9.69 -0.68 8.15
C GLN A 281 -10.06 -0.64 6.65
N PHE A 282 -10.06 0.56 6.07
CA PHE A 282 -10.47 0.84 4.68
C PHE A 282 -9.33 1.39 3.81
N GLY A 283 -8.09 1.33 4.30
CA GLY A 283 -6.92 1.93 3.63
C GLY A 283 -6.38 1.19 2.43
N GLY A 284 -6.48 -0.14 2.44
CA GLY A 284 -5.98 -1.03 1.40
C GLY A 284 -6.89 -1.12 0.17
N THR A 285 -6.51 -1.98 -0.78
CA THR A 285 -7.39 -2.38 -1.89
C THR A 285 -8.64 -3.10 -1.41
N GLU A 286 -8.56 -3.78 -0.28
CA GLU A 286 -9.63 -4.53 0.37
C GLU A 286 -9.91 -3.99 1.79
N ILE A 287 -11.11 -4.26 2.31
CA ILE A 287 -11.45 -3.99 3.71
C ILE A 287 -10.69 -5.01 4.56
N GLN A 288 -10.10 -4.56 5.66
CA GLN A 288 -9.45 -5.41 6.65
C GLN A 288 -10.20 -5.30 7.97
N ALA A 289 -10.24 -6.40 8.71
CA ALA A 289 -10.82 -6.45 10.04
C ALA A 289 -9.82 -7.06 11.01
N PHE A 290 -9.84 -6.60 12.25
CA PHE A 290 -9.10 -7.21 13.35
C PHE A 290 -9.82 -6.95 14.66
N VAL A 291 -9.42 -7.69 15.69
CA VAL A 291 -9.98 -7.57 17.04
C VAL A 291 -8.91 -7.10 18.00
N GLU A 292 -9.29 -6.23 18.92
CA GLU A 292 -8.45 -5.71 20.00
C GLU A 292 -9.07 -6.12 21.34
N TRP A 293 -8.26 -6.48 22.33
CA TRP A 293 -8.74 -6.76 23.69
C TRP A 293 -7.70 -6.35 24.71
N GLU A 294 -8.15 -6.15 25.95
CA GLU A 294 -7.25 -5.87 27.07
C GLU A 294 -6.87 -7.18 27.77
N GLN A 295 -5.58 -7.37 28.01
CA GLN A 295 -5.06 -8.49 28.77
C GLN A 295 -3.90 -8.00 29.64
N ASP A 296 -3.99 -8.24 30.94
CA ASP A 296 -2.95 -7.87 31.93
C ASP A 296 -2.57 -6.37 31.89
N GLY A 297 -3.53 -5.50 31.54
CA GLY A 297 -3.32 -4.05 31.40
C GLY A 297 -2.74 -3.60 30.05
N GLU A 298 -2.47 -4.53 29.14
CA GLU A 298 -1.97 -4.26 27.79
C GLU A 298 -3.05 -4.50 26.73
N THR A 299 -3.10 -3.65 25.70
CA THR A 299 -3.96 -3.89 24.53
C THR A 299 -3.29 -4.87 23.60
N ARG A 300 -3.95 -5.99 23.34
CA ARG A 300 -3.54 -7.02 22.38
C ARG A 300 -4.41 -6.97 21.13
N THR A 301 -3.86 -7.44 20.02
CA THR A 301 -4.54 -7.49 18.73
C THR A 301 -4.50 -8.90 18.16
N GLY A 302 -5.54 -9.29 17.43
CA GLY A 302 -5.70 -10.61 16.86
C GLY A 302 -6.29 -10.53 15.45
N PRO A 303 -5.91 -11.45 14.56
CA PRO A 303 -6.34 -11.40 13.17
C PRO A 303 -7.85 -11.67 13.06
N ALA A 304 -8.51 -10.96 12.14
CA ALA A 304 -9.81 -11.35 11.64
C ALA A 304 -9.79 -11.47 10.11
N SER A 305 -10.42 -12.51 9.59
CA SER A 305 -10.50 -12.79 8.16
C SER A 305 -11.86 -12.36 7.64
N ILE A 306 -11.88 -11.58 6.57
CA ILE A 306 -13.13 -11.24 5.88
C ILE A 306 -13.37 -12.31 4.82
N LEU A 307 -14.35 -13.18 5.06
CA LEU A 307 -14.78 -14.21 4.14
C LEU A 307 -15.81 -13.61 3.16
N PRO A 308 -15.60 -13.75 1.84
CA PRO A 308 -16.60 -13.38 0.86
C PRO A 308 -17.88 -14.18 1.11
N SER A 309 -19.03 -13.51 1.18
CA SER A 309 -20.31 -14.22 1.18
C SER A 309 -20.49 -14.92 -0.17
N ALA A 310 -20.89 -16.20 -0.17
CA ALA A 310 -21.06 -17.04 -1.37
C ALA A 310 -22.11 -16.54 -2.40
N LEU A 311 -22.62 -15.31 -2.25
CA LEU A 311 -23.56 -14.66 -3.14
C LEU A 311 -22.85 -13.63 -4.04
N THR A 312 -21.84 -14.07 -4.79
CA THR A 312 -21.33 -13.36 -5.99
C THR A 312 -20.93 -14.36 -7.07
N SER A 313 -21.83 -15.28 -7.40
CA SER A 313 -21.73 -16.08 -8.63
C SER A 313 -23.04 -16.10 -9.43
N ALA A 314 -24.00 -15.24 -9.10
CA ALA A 314 -25.17 -15.03 -9.92
C ALA A 314 -25.34 -13.52 -10.13
N GLN A 315 -25.16 -13.09 -11.39
CA GLN A 315 -25.50 -11.78 -11.95
C GLN A 315 -24.43 -10.68 -11.77
N LEU A 316 -23.35 -10.82 -12.54
CA LEU A 316 -22.83 -9.71 -13.36
C LEU A 316 -23.39 -9.86 -14.77
#